data_AF-A0A7L1D1J6-F1
#
_entry.id   AF-A0A7L1D1J6-F1
#
_cell.length_a   1.000
_cell.length_b   1.000
_cell.length_c   1.000
_cell.angle_alpha   90.00
_cell.angle_beta   90.00
_cell.angle_gamma   90.00
#
_symmetry.space_group_name_H-M   'P 1'
#
loop_
_entity.id
_entity.type
_entity.pdbx_description
1 polymer ?
#
loop_
_entity_poly.entity_id
_entity_poly.type
_entity_poly.pdbx_seq_one_letter_code
_entity_poly.pdbx_strand_id
1 'polypeptide(L)'
;GARRKEEEKDAGAEKAVPDREERGQPVPLCPAPRSRTYRPPPDLQTRLESLVREVLGPSVPEDWRQAPLEEKGPKHRLLSRLAAELGHAVPNSRLHLMRRAGDVLGFYSVPVKDVGELDELTAAELPPNLRI
;
A
#
# COMPACT_ATOMS: atom_id res chain seq x y z
N GLY A 1 -34.61 2.87 85.21
CA GLY A 1 -33.29 2.20 85.28
C GLY A 1 -33.31 1.00 84.35
N ALA A 2 -32.32 0.94 83.44
CA ALA A 2 -31.85 -0.18 82.63
C ALA A 2 -32.83 -1.30 82.18
N ARG A 3 -32.96 -1.48 80.85
CA ARG A 3 -32.68 -2.77 80.19
C ARG A 3 -32.67 -2.64 78.65
N ARG A 4 -31.61 -3.18 78.05
CA ARG A 4 -31.37 -3.40 76.62
C ARG A 4 -32.18 -4.60 76.10
N LYS A 5 -32.57 -4.58 74.82
CA LYS A 5 -32.76 -5.74 73.90
C LYS A 5 -32.98 -5.21 72.46
N GLU A 6 -32.05 -5.46 71.53
CA GLU A 6 -32.15 -6.40 70.36
C GLU A 6 -33.23 -5.94 69.35
N GLU A 7 -33.10 -5.90 68.02
CA GLU A 7 -32.31 -6.53 66.94
C GLU A 7 -32.64 -5.70 65.64
N GLU A 8 -31.82 -5.58 64.59
CA GLU A 8 -32.00 -6.20 63.25
C GLU A 8 -31.26 -5.27 62.25
N LYS A 9 -30.09 -5.61 61.67
CA LYS A 9 -29.80 -6.38 60.45
C LYS A 9 -30.32 -5.77 59.13
N ASP A 10 -29.44 -5.05 58.41
CA ASP A 10 -29.35 -5.03 56.92
C ASP A 10 -28.04 -4.30 56.53
N ALA A 11 -26.95 -4.95 56.12
CA ALA A 11 -26.70 -5.61 54.83
C ALA A 11 -26.77 -4.65 53.61
N GLY A 12 -25.85 -3.68 53.55
CA GLY A 12 -25.69 -2.85 52.34
C GLY A 12 -24.27 -2.36 52.17
N ALA A 13 -23.31 -3.27 51.93
CA ALA A 13 -21.99 -2.88 51.45
C ALA A 13 -22.10 -2.48 49.97
N GLU A 14 -22.39 -1.21 49.71
CA GLU A 14 -22.23 -0.62 48.39
C GLU A 14 -20.74 -0.60 48.02
N LYS A 15 -20.26 -1.71 47.48
CA LYS A 15 -19.01 -1.72 46.73
C LYS A 15 -19.29 -1.03 45.41
N ALA A 16 -18.89 0.24 45.34
CA ALA A 16 -18.74 0.97 44.09
C ALA A 16 -17.97 0.11 43.09
N VAL A 17 -18.66 -0.28 42.03
CA VAL A 17 -18.09 -0.99 40.88
C VAL A 17 -17.15 0.01 40.21
N PRO A 18 -15.86 -0.29 40.03
CA PRO A 18 -15.01 0.60 39.25
C PRO A 18 -15.51 0.55 37.81
N ASP A 19 -15.88 1.71 37.29
CA ASP A 19 -16.19 1.98 35.90
C ASP A 19 -15.03 1.42 35.06
N ARG A 20 -15.24 0.25 34.46
CA ARG A 20 -14.31 -0.33 33.51
C ARG A 20 -14.46 0.55 32.27
N GLU A 21 -13.63 1.58 32.16
CA GLU A 21 -13.34 2.21 30.89
C GLU A 21 -12.90 1.09 29.94
N GLU A 22 -13.84 0.58 29.16
CA GLU A 22 -13.54 -0.11 27.94
C GLU A 22 -12.85 0.92 27.05
N ARG A 23 -11.53 1.03 27.21
CA ARG A 23 -10.64 1.60 26.20
C ARG A 23 -10.78 0.71 24.96
N GLY A 24 -11.89 0.90 24.24
CA GLY A 24 -12.15 0.27 22.97
C GLY A 24 -10.95 0.57 22.10
N GLN A 25 -10.27 -0.50 21.68
CA GLN A 25 -9.19 -0.37 20.72
C GLN A 25 -9.75 0.41 19.51
N PRO A 26 -9.05 1.43 19.00
CA PRO A 26 -9.55 2.22 17.89
C PRO A 26 -9.88 1.26 16.73
N VAL A 27 -11.14 1.28 16.29
CA VAL A 27 -11.60 0.45 15.18
C VAL A 27 -10.81 0.88 13.94
N PRO A 28 -10.12 -0.04 13.24
CA PRO A 28 -9.36 0.34 12.06
C PRO A 28 -10.32 0.85 10.99
N LEU A 29 -10.23 2.15 10.69
CA LEU A 29 -10.97 2.79 9.61
C LEU A 29 -10.37 2.41 8.26
N CYS A 30 -11.20 2.40 7.21
CA CYS A 30 -10.73 2.15 5.86
C CYS A 30 -9.83 3.32 5.40
N PRO A 31 -8.63 3.05 4.88
CA PRO A 31 -7.78 4.10 4.32
C PRO A 31 -8.42 4.68 3.06
N ALA A 32 -8.06 5.92 2.73
CA ALA A 32 -8.49 6.55 1.48
C ALA A 32 -8.01 5.74 0.27
N PRO A 33 -8.82 5.61 -0.79
CA PRO A 33 -8.40 4.95 -2.02
C PRO A 33 -7.26 5.74 -2.69
N ARG A 34 -6.34 5.01 -3.30
CA ARG A 34 -5.21 5.58 -4.06
C ARG A 34 -5.59 5.74 -5.53
N SER A 35 -5.16 6.85 -6.14
CA SER A 35 -5.22 7.01 -7.60
C SER A 35 -4.35 5.95 -8.27
N ARG A 36 -4.76 5.46 -9.44
CA ARG A 36 -3.97 4.52 -10.25
C ARG A 36 -3.01 5.24 -11.21
N THR A 37 -3.03 6.58 -11.21
CA THR A 37 -2.14 7.37 -12.05
C THR A 37 -0.69 7.07 -11.68
N TYR A 38 0.10 6.75 -12.68
CA TYR A 38 1.51 6.44 -12.54
C TYR A 38 2.33 7.26 -13.53
N ARG A 39 3.35 7.94 -13.00
CA ARG A 39 4.33 8.68 -13.79
C ARG A 39 5.72 8.12 -13.51
N PRO A 40 6.46 7.66 -14.52
CA PRO A 40 7.80 7.15 -14.33
C PRO A 40 8.72 8.24 -13.77
N PRO A 41 9.45 7.97 -12.69
CA PRO A 41 10.41 8.92 -12.14
C PRO A 41 11.66 9.01 -13.04
N PRO A 42 12.36 10.16 -13.07
CA PRO A 42 13.54 10.33 -13.93
C PRO A 42 14.71 9.44 -13.51
N ASP A 43 14.81 9.07 -12.22
CA ASP A 43 15.79 8.15 -11.64
C ASP A 43 15.37 6.69 -11.70
N LEU A 44 14.33 6.33 -12.48
CA LEU A 44 13.80 4.96 -12.54
C LEU A 44 14.91 3.93 -12.83
N GLN A 45 15.78 4.24 -13.79
CA GLN A 45 16.82 3.32 -14.23
C GLN A 45 17.87 3.07 -13.15
N THR A 46 18.38 4.12 -12.50
CA THR A 46 19.41 4.01 -11.46
C THR A 46 18.85 3.33 -10.21
N ARG A 47 17.60 3.64 -9.86
CA ARG A 47 16.89 2.99 -8.75
C ARG A 47 16.68 1.51 -9.00
N LEU A 48 16.18 1.14 -10.19
CA LEU A 48 15.96 -0.25 -10.54
C LEU A 48 17.27 -1.05 -10.56
N GLU A 49 18.34 -0.47 -11.12
CA GLU A 49 19.66 -1.11 -11.12
C GLU A 49 20.15 -1.39 -9.69
N SER A 50 20.06 -0.41 -8.80
CA SER A 50 20.46 -0.55 -7.39
C SER A 50 19.67 -1.66 -6.70
N LEU A 51 18.35 -1.71 -6.92
CA LEU A 51 17.47 -2.75 -6.35
C LEU A 51 17.77 -4.14 -6.91
N VAL A 52 18.04 -4.25 -8.21
CA VAL A 52 18.40 -5.53 -8.86
C VAL A 52 19.71 -6.05 -8.27
N ARG A 53 20.72 -5.19 -8.14
CA ARG A 53 22.02 -5.56 -7.54
C ARG A 53 21.89 -5.97 -6.08
N GLU A 54 21.01 -5.31 -5.31
CA GLU A 54 20.77 -5.68 -3.91
C GLU A 54 20.04 -7.02 -3.77
N VAL A 55 19.01 -7.27 -4.60
CA VAL A 55 18.12 -8.43 -4.43
C VAL A 55 18.70 -9.69 -5.07
N LEU A 56 19.30 -9.59 -6.26
CA LEU A 56 19.90 -10.72 -6.96
C LEU A 56 21.38 -10.93 -6.58
N GLY A 57 22.03 -9.92 -5.99
CA GLY A 57 23.39 -10.02 -5.48
C GLY A 57 24.46 -10.20 -6.59
N PRO A 58 25.54 -10.96 -6.33
CA PRO A 58 26.69 -11.08 -7.25
C PRO A 58 26.37 -11.84 -8.55
N SER A 59 25.18 -12.43 -8.66
CA SER A 59 24.73 -13.15 -9.87
C SER A 59 24.23 -12.22 -10.99
N VAL A 60 24.26 -10.89 -10.76
CA VAL A 60 23.82 -9.90 -11.74
C VAL A 60 24.88 -9.73 -12.83
N PRO A 61 24.52 -9.93 -14.11
CA PRO A 61 25.42 -9.67 -15.24
C PRO A 61 25.79 -8.18 -15.34
N GLU A 62 26.84 -7.88 -16.10
CA GLU A 62 27.29 -6.50 -16.32
C GLU A 62 26.18 -5.63 -16.93
N ASP A 63 25.48 -6.15 -17.94
CA ASP A 63 24.17 -5.63 -18.35
C ASP A 63 23.07 -6.15 -17.42
N TRP A 64 22.85 -5.43 -16.32
CA TRP A 64 21.86 -5.79 -15.30
C TRP A 64 20.44 -5.98 -15.85
N ARG A 65 20.11 -5.39 -17.01
CA ARG A 65 18.78 -5.54 -17.64
C ARG A 65 18.54 -6.98 -18.11
N GLN A 66 19.60 -7.73 -18.41
CA GLN A 66 19.52 -9.14 -18.79
C GLN A 66 19.40 -10.08 -17.60
N ALA A 67 19.49 -9.57 -16.35
CA ALA A 67 19.43 -10.40 -15.17
C ALA A 67 18.11 -11.21 -15.13
N PRO A 68 18.19 -12.56 -15.07
CA PRO A 68 17.02 -13.42 -15.08
C PRO A 68 16.27 -13.34 -13.74
N LEU A 69 14.93 -13.31 -13.81
CA LEU A 69 14.00 -13.32 -12.68
C LEU A 69 13.24 -14.65 -12.61
N GLU A 70 13.96 -15.78 -12.68
CA GLU A 70 13.36 -17.12 -12.67
C GLU A 70 12.97 -17.58 -11.26
N GLU A 71 13.82 -17.25 -10.28
CA GLU A 71 13.58 -17.60 -8.89
C GLU A 71 12.43 -16.76 -8.29
N LYS A 72 11.42 -17.46 -7.75
CA LYS A 72 10.19 -16.83 -7.23
C LYS A 72 10.46 -15.88 -6.06
N GLY A 73 11.42 -16.22 -5.18
CA GLY A 73 11.79 -15.43 -4.02
C GLY A 73 12.33 -14.03 -4.37
N PRO A 74 13.49 -13.93 -5.05
CA PRO A 74 14.06 -12.64 -5.46
C PRO A 74 13.14 -11.87 -6.41
N LYS A 75 12.42 -12.55 -7.33
CA LYS A 75 11.40 -11.90 -8.16
C LYS A 75 10.32 -11.23 -7.33
N HIS A 76 9.76 -11.95 -6.35
CA HIS A 76 8.75 -11.40 -5.45
C HIS A 76 9.30 -10.22 -4.65
N ARG A 77 10.48 -10.36 -4.04
CA ARG A 77 11.10 -9.29 -3.24
C ARG A 77 11.34 -8.03 -4.07
N LEU A 78 11.86 -8.17 -5.29
CA LEU A 78 12.09 -7.05 -6.20
C LEU A 78 10.78 -6.33 -6.55
N LEU A 79 9.77 -7.08 -7.01
CA LEU A 79 8.49 -6.51 -7.44
C LEU A 79 7.71 -5.88 -6.29
N SER A 80 7.72 -6.50 -5.11
CA SER A 80 7.06 -5.96 -3.91
C SER A 80 7.70 -4.66 -3.45
N ARG A 81 9.04 -4.56 -3.51
CA ARG A 81 9.75 -3.32 -3.15
C ARG A 81 9.48 -2.20 -4.16
N LEU A 82 9.50 -2.51 -5.46
CA LEU A 82 9.13 -1.55 -6.50
C LEU A 82 7.69 -1.06 -6.34
N ALA A 83 6.75 -1.96 -6.02
CA ALA A 83 5.36 -1.59 -5.78
C ALA A 83 5.20 -0.66 -4.57
N ALA A 84 5.99 -0.87 -3.52
CA ALA A 84 5.99 -0.01 -2.33
C ALA A 84 6.63 1.37 -2.63
N GLU A 85 7.75 1.41 -3.33
CA GLU A 85 8.48 2.65 -3.63
C GLU A 85 7.80 3.51 -4.70
N LEU A 86 7.24 2.89 -5.74
CA LEU A 86 6.63 3.57 -6.88
C LEU A 86 5.10 3.71 -6.75
N GLY A 87 4.50 3.06 -5.75
CA GLY A 87 3.05 3.01 -5.59
C GLY A 87 2.30 2.29 -6.72
N HIS A 88 3.02 1.64 -7.64
CA HIS A 88 2.48 1.00 -8.83
C HIS A 88 2.86 -0.49 -8.86
N ALA A 89 1.88 -1.36 -8.69
CA ALA A 89 2.09 -2.81 -8.66
C ALA A 89 1.85 -3.46 -10.02
N VAL A 90 2.63 -4.50 -10.34
CA VAL A 90 2.46 -5.27 -11.58
C VAL A 90 1.17 -6.11 -11.49
N PRO A 91 0.26 -6.02 -12.46
CA PRO A 91 -0.94 -6.85 -12.50
C PRO A 91 -0.62 -8.34 -12.67
N ASN A 92 -1.45 -9.22 -12.09
CA ASN A 92 -1.27 -10.67 -12.18
C ASN A 92 -1.17 -11.19 -13.63
N SER A 93 -1.93 -10.60 -14.54
CA SER A 93 -1.90 -10.93 -15.97
C SER A 93 -0.54 -10.66 -16.63
N ARG A 94 0.28 -9.75 -16.08
CA ARG A 94 1.61 -9.39 -16.61
C ARG A 94 2.76 -10.03 -15.85
N LEU A 95 2.53 -10.68 -14.71
CA LEU A 95 3.60 -11.27 -13.90
C LEU A 95 4.42 -12.34 -14.65
N HIS A 96 3.79 -13.11 -15.54
CA HIS A 96 4.47 -14.12 -16.34
C HIS A 96 5.41 -13.51 -17.41
N LEU A 97 5.18 -12.25 -17.80
CA LEU A 97 6.01 -11.51 -18.75
C LEU A 97 7.26 -10.91 -18.09
N MET A 98 7.27 -10.75 -16.76
CA MET A 98 8.43 -10.23 -16.02
C MET A 98 9.49 -11.31 -15.85
N ARG A 99 10.24 -11.63 -16.91
CA ARG A 99 11.25 -12.72 -16.92
C ARG A 99 12.66 -12.19 -16.71
N ARG A 100 12.93 -10.95 -17.10
CA ARG A 100 14.22 -10.26 -16.93
C ARG A 100 14.00 -8.90 -16.27
N ALA A 101 15.05 -8.35 -15.68
CA ALA A 101 15.01 -6.99 -15.11
C ALA A 101 14.63 -5.93 -16.15
N GLY A 102 15.02 -6.12 -17.43
CA GLY A 102 14.62 -5.26 -18.55
C GLY A 102 13.11 -5.28 -18.83
N ASP A 103 12.43 -6.40 -18.64
CA ASP A 103 10.96 -6.47 -18.80
C ASP A 103 10.25 -5.63 -17.74
N VAL A 104 10.79 -5.65 -16.51
CA VAL A 104 10.33 -4.82 -15.39
C VAL A 104 10.57 -3.34 -15.68
N LEU A 105 11.75 -2.98 -16.18
CA LEU A 105 12.05 -1.61 -16.61
C LEU A 105 11.07 -1.14 -17.69
N GLY A 106 10.82 -1.99 -18.69
CA GLY A 106 9.88 -1.70 -19.77
C GLY A 106 8.46 -1.44 -19.26
N PHE A 107 7.99 -2.25 -18.30
CA PHE A 107 6.68 -2.04 -17.67
C PHE A 107 6.61 -0.69 -16.93
N TYR A 108 7.60 -0.37 -16.10
CA TYR A 108 7.62 0.86 -15.31
C TYR A 108 7.99 2.11 -16.12
N SER A 109 8.43 1.98 -17.38
CA SER A 109 8.69 3.14 -18.24
C SER A 109 7.41 3.72 -18.85
N VAL A 110 6.30 2.97 -18.82
CA VAL A 110 5.03 3.37 -19.42
C VAL A 110 4.17 4.13 -18.40
N PRO A 111 3.80 5.40 -18.66
CA PRO A 111 2.89 6.12 -17.77
C PRO A 111 1.47 5.56 -17.83
N VAL A 112 0.74 5.67 -16.72
CA VAL A 112 -0.67 5.28 -16.62
C VAL A 112 -1.49 6.49 -16.18
N LYS A 113 -2.55 6.79 -16.93
CA LYS A 113 -3.53 7.83 -16.58
C LYS A 113 -4.77 7.15 -16.01
N ASP A 114 -5.33 7.72 -14.94
CA ASP A 114 -6.56 7.25 -14.29
C ASP A 114 -7.70 8.28 -14.47
N VAL A 115 -7.69 9.00 -15.60
CA VAL A 115 -8.72 10.00 -15.95
C VAL A 115 -9.71 9.39 -16.92
N GLY A 116 -10.98 9.77 -16.81
CA GLY A 116 -11.99 9.40 -17.78
C GLY A 116 -11.77 10.11 -19.12
N GLU A 117 -12.33 9.56 -20.20
CA GLU A 117 -12.23 10.19 -21.53
C GLU A 117 -12.81 11.61 -21.53
N LEU A 118 -13.88 11.85 -20.77
CA LEU A 118 -14.48 13.17 -20.62
C LEU A 118 -13.55 14.15 -19.89
N ASP A 119 -12.92 13.72 -18.79
CA ASP A 119 -11.99 14.55 -18.03
C ASP A 119 -10.76 14.90 -18.88
N GLU A 120 -10.27 13.97 -19.70
CA GLU A 120 -9.19 14.22 -20.63
C GLU A 120 -9.58 15.21 -21.74
N LEU A 121 -10.80 15.09 -22.29
CA LEU A 121 -11.32 16.00 -23.32
C LEU A 121 -11.55 17.42 -22.78
N THR A 122 -12.11 17.54 -21.58
CA THR A 122 -12.38 18.85 -20.96
C THR A 122 -11.10 19.55 -20.51
N ALA A 123 -10.04 18.81 -20.20
CA ALA A 123 -8.71 19.35 -19.92
C ALA A 123 -7.93 19.77 -21.17
N ALA A 124 -8.34 19.31 -22.36
CA ALA A 124 -7.71 19.69 -23.63
C ALA A 124 -8.16 21.11 -24.07
N GLU A 125 -7.37 21.75 -24.93
CA GLU A 125 -7.75 23.03 -25.53
C GLU A 125 -8.91 22.82 -26.50
N LEU A 126 -10.12 23.12 -26.01
CA LEU A 126 -11.34 23.03 -26.82
C LEU A 126 -11.48 24.25 -27.74
N PRO A 127 -11.98 24.06 -28.97
CA PRO A 127 -12.37 25.16 -29.83
C PRO A 127 -13.39 26.07 -29.13
N PRO A 128 -13.38 27.40 -29.37
CA PRO A 128 -14.21 28.36 -28.65
C PRO A 128 -15.73 28.13 -28.81
N ASN A 129 -16.12 27.42 -29.87
CA ASN A 129 -17.49 27.07 -30.20
C ASN A 129 -17.95 25.71 -29.64
N LEU A 130 -17.10 24.98 -28.90
CA LEU A 130 -17.39 23.66 -28.37
C LEU A 130 -17.52 23.71 -26.84
N ARG A 131 -18.65 23.20 -26.32
CA ARG A 131 -18.95 23.07 -24.89
C ARG A 131 -19.33 21.62 -24.62
N ILE A 132 -18.68 21.00 -23.64
CA ILE A 132 -18.91 19.62 -23.19
C ILE A 132 -19.45 19.69 -21.77
#